data_AF-R6HAX3-F1
#
_entry.id   AF-R6HAX3-F1
#
_cell.length_a   1.000
_cell.length_b   1.000
_cell.length_c   1.000
_cell.angle_alpha   90.00
_cell.angle_beta   90.00
_cell.angle_gamma   90.00
#
_symmetry.space_group_name_H-M   'P 1'
#
loop_
_entity.id
_entity.type
_entity.pdbx_description
1 polymer ?
#
loop_
_entity_poly.entity_id
_entity_poly.type
_entity_poly.pdbx_seq_one_letter_code
_entity_poly.pdbx_strand_id
1 'polypeptide(L)' 'MDRADEGYYPMPLEASDQDLVFVGRIRPDLTDPKGLCLWCCGDQIRKGAATNAVQIAELLFPAG' A
#
# COMPACT_ATOMS: atom_id res chain seq x y z
N MET A 1 -5.29 -11.47 1.45
CA MET A 1 -6.04 -10.25 1.14
C MET A 1 -6.40 -10.13 -0.34
N ASP A 2 -5.56 -10.60 -1.26
CA ASP A 2 -5.92 -10.66 -2.68
C ASP A 2 -6.26 -12.11 -3.07
N ARG A 3 -7.50 -12.35 -3.47
CA ARG A 3 -8.03 -13.62 -4.01
C ARG A 3 -8.93 -13.25 -5.18
N ALA A 4 -8.30 -13.04 -6.34
CA ALA A 4 -8.98 -12.52 -7.52
C ALA A 4 -10.11 -13.43 -8.02
N ASP A 5 -9.97 -14.73 -7.79
CA ASP A 5 -10.97 -15.79 -8.07
C ASP A 5 -12.20 -15.71 -7.17
N GLU A 6 -12.07 -15.15 -5.96
CA GLU A 6 -13.16 -14.90 -5.02
C GLU A 6 -13.65 -13.43 -5.04
N GLY A 7 -13.12 -12.61 -5.97
CA GLY A 7 -13.47 -11.19 -6.07
C GLY A 7 -12.95 -10.33 -4.91
N TYR A 8 -11.99 -10.83 -4.13
CA TYR A 8 -11.45 -10.15 -2.96
C TYR A 8 -10.14 -9.44 -3.31
N TYR A 9 -10.04 -8.15 -3.00
CA TYR A 9 -8.89 -7.30 -3.29
C TYR A 9 -8.81 -6.14 -2.28
N PRO A 10 -7.66 -5.46 -2.15
CA PRO A 10 -7.51 -4.39 -1.17
C PRO A 10 -8.57 -3.30 -1.28
N MET A 11 -9.29 -3.03 -0.19
CA MET A 11 -10.27 -1.95 -0.12
C MET A 11 -9.83 -0.82 0.82
N PRO A 12 -10.18 0.46 0.54
CA PRO A 12 -9.84 1.57 1.42
C PRO A 12 -10.33 1.39 2.86
N LEU A 13 -11.54 0.85 3.05
CA LEU A 13 -12.11 0.61 4.37
C LEU A 13 -11.28 -0.38 5.20
N GLU A 14 -10.66 -1.37 4.54
CA GLU A 14 -9.78 -2.34 5.20
C GLU A 14 -8.38 -1.77 5.46
N ALA A 15 -7.99 -0.71 4.74
CA ALA A 15 -6.71 -0.04 4.91
C ALA A 15 -6.74 1.07 5.97
N SER A 16 -7.93 1.60 6.28
CA SER A 16 -8.13 2.63 7.29
C SER A 16 -7.62 2.19 8.67
N ASP A 17 -7.11 3.17 9.41
CA ASP A 17 -6.59 3.04 10.78
C ASP A 17 -5.40 2.09 10.92
N GLN A 18 -4.71 1.78 9.82
CA GLN A 18 -3.53 0.94 9.79
C GLN A 18 -2.33 1.67 9.18
N ASP A 19 -1.14 1.28 9.62
CA ASP A 19 0.12 1.80 9.09
C ASP A 19 0.62 1.04 7.85
N LEU A 20 -0.09 -0.02 7.46
CA LEU A 20 0.20 -0.86 6.31
C LEU A 20 -0.33 -0.25 5.01
N VAL A 21 0.35 -0.57 3.90
CA VAL A 21 -0.16 -0.36 2.54
C VAL A 21 -0.44 -1.73 1.95
N PHE A 22 -1.68 -1.93 1.51
CA PHE A 22 -2.11 -3.15 0.87
C PHE A 22 -2.01 -3.03 -0.64
N VAL A 23 -1.46 -4.05 -1.28
CA VAL A 23 -1.28 -4.12 -2.75
C VAL A 23 -1.90 -5.41 -3.27
N GLY A 24 -2.62 -5.33 -4.38
CA GLY A 24 -3.27 -6.47 -5.04
C GLY A 24 -3.57 -6.18 -6.50
N ARG A 25 -4.34 -7.06 -7.14
CA ARG A 25 -4.69 -7.00 -8.58
C ARG A 25 -3.46 -6.90 -9.49
N ILE A 26 -2.35 -7.49 -9.05
CA ILE A 26 -1.06 -7.46 -9.73
C ILE A 26 -1.18 -8.27 -11.02
N ARG A 27 -0.90 -7.63 -12.15
CA ARG A 27 -0.95 -8.27 -13.48
C ARG A 27 -0.04 -7.53 -14.47
N PRO A 28 0.45 -8.21 -15.53
CA PRO A 28 1.14 -7.53 -16.63
C PRO A 28 0.27 -6.43 -17.24
N ASP A 29 0.92 -5.38 -17.74
CA ASP A 29 0.24 -4.37 -18.53
C ASP A 29 -0.27 -4.95 -19.87
N LEU A 30 -1.33 -4.36 -20.42
CA LEU A 30 -1.94 -4.82 -21.69
C LEU A 30 -1.23 -4.27 -22.93
N THR A 31 -0.41 -3.23 -22.78
CA THR A 31 0.18 -2.45 -23.88
C THR A 31 1.71 -2.52 -23.90
N ASP A 32 2.35 -2.61 -22.74
CA ASP A 32 3.80 -2.70 -22.60
C ASP A 32 4.20 -4.10 -22.06
N PRO A 33 4.98 -4.90 -22.82
CA PRO A 33 5.52 -6.18 -22.35
C PRO A 33 6.37 -6.09 -21.08
N LYS A 34 6.85 -4.90 -20.70
CA LYS A 34 7.59 -4.63 -19.46
C LYS A 34 6.75 -3.89 -18.41
N GLY A 35 5.50 -3.57 -18.70
CA GLY A 35 4.60 -2.86 -17.80
C GLY A 35 3.95 -3.76 -16.75
N LEU A 36 3.61 -3.17 -15.61
CA LEU A 36 2.93 -3.84 -14.50
C LEU A 36 1.77 -2.98 -13.98
N CYS A 37 0.58 -3.56 -13.91
CA CYS A 37 -0.59 -2.95 -13.29
C CYS A 37 -0.81 -3.51 -11.89
N LEU A 38 -1.13 -2.64 -10.93
CA LEU A 38 -1.47 -3.01 -9.56
C LEU A 38 -2.54 -2.07 -8.98
N TRP A 39 -3.13 -2.48 -7.87
CA TRP A 39 -4.07 -1.71 -7.06
C TRP A 39 -3.51 -1.56 -5.65
N CYS A 40 -3.44 -0.33 -5.14
CA CYS A 40 -2.91 -0.04 -3.81
C CYS A 40 -3.93 0.70 -2.93
N CYS A 41 -4.00 0.35 -1.65
CA CYS A 41 -4.82 1.01 -0.64
C CYS A 41 -4.02 1.22 0.65
N GLY A 42 -4.10 2.41 1.24
CA GLY A 42 -3.44 2.77 2.49
C GLY A 42 -4.18 3.92 3.18
N ASP A 43 -4.02 4.05 4.49
CA ASP A 43 -4.58 5.16 5.25
C ASP A 43 -3.84 6.48 4.91
N GLN A 44 -4.60 7.50 4.53
CA GLN A 44 -4.08 8.79 4.08
C GLN A 44 -3.57 9.68 5.22
N ILE A 45 -4.10 9.53 6.44
CA ILE A 45 -3.70 10.32 7.61
C ILE A 45 -2.49 9.67 8.30
N ARG A 46 -2.46 8.33 8.38
CA ARG A 46 -1.36 7.57 8.97
C ARG A 46 -0.19 7.42 8.00
N LYS A 47 -0.17 6.35 7.20
CA LYS A 47 0.95 6.08 6.29
C LYS A 47 1.09 7.16 5.20
N GLY A 48 0.00 7.83 4.83
CA GLY A 48 0.03 8.98 3.93
C GLY A 48 0.61 10.27 4.53
N ALA A 49 0.70 10.39 5.86
CA ALA A 49 1.23 11.58 6.52
C ALA A 49 1.97 11.27 7.83
N ALA A 50 1.26 11.02 8.94
CA ALA A 50 1.83 10.98 10.28
C ALA A 50 2.88 9.87 10.47
N THR A 51 2.53 8.62 10.15
CA THR A 51 3.42 7.46 10.33
C THR A 51 4.64 7.55 9.42
N ASN A 52 4.47 8.08 8.21
CA ASN A 52 5.60 8.33 7.30
C ASN A 52 6.57 9.37 7.89
N ALA A 53 6.06 10.48 8.43
CA ALA A 53 6.89 11.50 9.07
C ALA A 53 7.68 10.95 10.26
N VAL A 54 7.05 10.14 11.12
CA VAL A 54 7.73 9.49 12.25
C VAL A 54 8.81 8.52 11.78
N GLN A 55 8.53 7.67 10.79
CA GLN A 55 9.52 6.73 10.24
C GLN A 55 10.72 7.43 9.61
N ILE A 56 10.50 8.55 8.91
CA ILE A 56 11.59 9.38 8.41
C ILE A 56 12.43 9.93 9.58
N ALA A 57 11.79 10.41 10.64
CA ALA A 57 12.49 10.91 11.82
C ALA A 57 13.31 9.82 12.52
N GLU A 58 12.79 8.59 12.64
CA GLU A 58 13.49 7.43 13.21
C GLU A 58 14.75 7.07 12.41
N LEU A 59 14.73 7.23 11.09
CA LEU A 59 15.91 7.00 10.24
C LEU A 59 16.97 8.10 10.39
N LEU A 60 16.54 9.34 10.66
CA LEU A 60 17.45 10.50 10.82
C LEU A 60 18.02 10.60 12.24
N PHE A 61 17.21 10.21 13.23
CA PHE A 61 17.56 10.20 14.65
C PHE A 61 17.31 8.79 15.20
N PRO A 62 18.16 7.80 14.85
CA PRO A 62 18.03 6.46 15.39
C PRO A 62 18.04 6.55 16.91
N ALA A 63 17.07 5.92 17.56
CA ALA A 63 17.16 5.71 19.00
C ALA A 63 18.45 4.92 19.26
N GLY A 64 19.37 5.54 20.00
CA GLY A 64 20.65 4.94 20.37
C GLY A 64 20.49 3.69 21.23
#